data_AF-A0A838GZ91-F1
#
_entry.id   AF-A0A838GZ91-F1
#
_cell.length_a   1.000
_cell.length_b   1.000
_cell.length_c   1.000
_cell.angle_alpha   90.00
_cell.angle_beta   90.00
_cell.angle_gamma   90.00
#
_symmetry.space_group_name_H-M   'P 1'
#
loop_
_entity.id
_entity.type
_entity.pdbx_description
1 polymer ?
#
loop_
_entity_poly.entity_id
_entity_poly.type
_entity_poly.pdbx_seq_one_letter_code
_entity_poly.pdbx_strand_id
1 'polypeptide(L)'
;MSDPRLELLLALGDDELVIGHRHSSWTGVAPHLEEDLAFSSIAQDEIGHAVVWYRLAAELAGEEGVTAGGDLGVKALAQRAPEGGDLGVKALAQRAP
;
A
#
# COMPACT_ATOMS: atom_id res chain seq x y z
N MET A 1 14.37 -19.56 3.81
CA MET A 1 13.99 -18.31 4.49
C MET A 1 13.73 -17.30 3.39
N SER A 2 12.58 -16.63 3.44
CA SER A 2 12.24 -15.50 2.58
C SER A 2 13.30 -14.40 2.68
N ASP A 3 13.54 -13.64 1.61
CA ASP A 3 14.48 -12.52 1.63
C ASP A 3 13.93 -11.44 2.59
N PRO A 4 14.60 -11.15 3.73
CA PRO A 4 14.08 -10.20 4.72
C PRO A 4 13.93 -8.77 4.17
N ARG A 5 14.67 -8.43 3.10
CA ARG A 5 14.53 -7.13 2.43
C ARG A 5 13.22 -7.05 1.65
N LEU A 6 12.80 -8.15 1.03
CA LEU A 6 11.53 -8.23 0.32
C LEU A 6 10.36 -8.05 1.27
N GLU A 7 10.39 -8.73 2.42
CA GLU A 7 9.36 -8.59 3.46
C GLU A 7 9.28 -7.16 3.99
N LEU A 8 10.44 -6.51 4.22
CA LEU A 8 10.48 -5.12 4.66
C LEU A 8 9.89 -4.16 3.61
N LEU A 9 10.26 -4.30 2.34
CA LEU A 9 9.75 -3.44 1.26
C LEU A 9 8.23 -3.59 1.08
N LEU A 10 7.70 -4.81 1.21
CA LEU A 10 6.26 -5.05 1.18
C LEU A 10 5.56 -4.41 2.38
N ALA A 11 6.09 -4.57 3.60
CA ALA A 11 5.52 -3.96 4.79
C ALA A 11 5.49 -2.42 4.70
N LEU A 12 6.58 -1.80 4.21
CA LEU A 12 6.61 -0.35 3.97
C LEU A 12 5.57 0.07 2.92
N GLY A 13 5.43 -0.68 1.82
CA GLY A 13 4.41 -0.42 0.81
C GLY A 13 2.99 -0.52 1.35
N ASP A 14 2.70 -1.50 2.22
CA ASP A 14 1.40 -1.70 2.84
C ASP A 14 1.05 -0.55 3.80
N ASP A 15 2.01 -0.12 4.63
CA ASP A 15 1.84 1.00 5.57
C ASP A 15 1.49 2.28 4.83
N GLU A 16 2.27 2.65 3.81
CA GLU A 16 2.05 3.86 3.02
C GLU A 16 0.69 3.83 2.28
N LEU A 17 0.30 2.66 1.75
CA LEU A 17 -0.99 2.50 1.09
C LEU A 17 -2.17 2.69 2.05
N VAL A 18 -2.08 2.14 3.26
CA VAL A 18 -3.12 2.28 4.29
C VAL A 18 -3.22 3.72 4.77
N ILE A 19 -2.08 4.39 5.01
CA ILE A 19 -2.03 5.79 5.44
C ILE A 19 -2.61 6.69 4.34
N GLY A 20 -2.17 6.53 3.09
CA GLY A 20 -2.70 7.29 1.95
C GLY A 20 -4.22 7.15 1.80
N HIS A 21 -4.75 5.93 1.92
CA HIS A 21 -6.20 5.70 1.91
C HIS A 21 -6.92 6.43 3.04
N ARG A 22 -6.41 6.35 4.27
CA ARG A 22 -7.01 7.06 5.42
C ARG A 22 -6.96 8.57 5.25
N HIS A 23 -5.86 9.13 4.74
CA HIS A 23 -5.76 10.56 4.47
C HIS A 23 -6.73 11.01 3.37
N SER A 24 -6.93 10.20 2.33
CA SER A 24 -7.92 10.51 1.28
C SER A 24 -9.37 10.60 1.77
N SER A 25 -9.68 10.00 2.93
CA SER A 25 -11.02 10.12 3.51
C SER A 25 -11.35 11.55 3.99
N TRP A 26 -10.33 12.37 4.20
CA TRP A 26 -10.46 13.78 4.58
C TRP A 26 -10.64 14.71 3.38
N THR A 27 -10.46 14.21 2.15
CA THR A 27 -10.64 15.00 0.93
C THR A 27 -12.10 15.47 0.80
N GLY A 28 -12.28 16.78 0.71
CA GLY A 28 -13.58 17.44 0.58
C GLY A 28 -14.38 17.57 1.88
N VAL A 29 -13.84 17.12 3.03
CA VAL A 29 -14.53 17.19 4.34
C VAL A 29 -13.75 17.95 5.41
N ALA A 30 -12.53 18.39 5.11
CA ALA A 30 -11.76 19.23 6.02
C ALA A 30 -12.44 20.61 6.23
N PRO A 31 -12.28 21.24 7.42
CA PRO A 31 -12.92 22.52 7.74
C PRO A 31 -12.50 23.70 6.86
N HIS A 32 -11.30 23.67 6.29
CA HIS A 32 -10.74 24.74 5.46
C HIS A 32 -10.17 24.18 4.14
N LEU A 33 -10.15 25.02 3.09
CA LEU A 33 -9.66 24.62 1.76
C LEU A 33 -8.16 24.31 1.75
N GLU A 34 -7.37 25.06 2.50
CA GLU A 34 -5.92 24.85 2.63
C GLU A 34 -5.61 23.52 3.30
N GLU A 35 -6.42 23.15 4.29
CA GLU A 35 -6.31 21.89 5.01
C GLU A 35 -6.72 20.71 4.12
N ASP A 36 -7.80 20.86 3.34
CA ASP A 36 -8.25 19.86 2.37
C ASP A 36 -7.19 19.60 1.27
N LEU A 37 -6.62 20.68 0.73
CA LEU A 37 -5.55 20.61 -0.26
C LEU A 37 -4.30 19.93 0.33
N ALA A 38 -3.93 20.27 1.57
CA ALA A 38 -2.80 19.67 2.26
C ALA A 38 -3.00 18.16 2.48
N PHE A 39 -4.16 17.74 3.00
CA PHE A 39 -4.47 16.31 3.18
C PHE A 39 -4.51 15.53 1.86
N SER A 40 -5.05 16.14 0.81
CA SER A 40 -5.08 15.54 -0.52
C SER A 40 -3.68 15.37 -1.11
N SER A 41 -2.79 16.36 -0.93
CA SER A 41 -1.38 16.27 -1.34
C SER A 41 -0.64 15.18 -0.57
N ILE A 42 -0.81 15.13 0.75
CA ILE A 42 -0.19 14.10 1.59
C ILE A 42 -0.68 12.71 1.18
N ALA A 43 -1.99 12.53 0.96
CA ALA A 43 -2.54 11.25 0.51
C ALA A 43 -1.93 10.79 -0.84
N GLN A 44 -1.71 11.72 -1.77
CA GLN A 44 -1.06 11.42 -3.05
C GLN A 44 0.40 11.01 -2.88
N ASP A 45 1.14 11.69 -2.01
CA ASP A 45 2.54 11.38 -1.72
C ASP A 45 2.69 9.97 -1.12
N GLU A 46 1.86 9.58 -0.14
CA GLU A 46 1.94 8.23 0.45
C GLU A 46 1.57 7.14 -0.56
N ILE A 47 0.57 7.36 -1.41
CA ILE A 47 0.28 6.43 -2.52
C ILE A 47 1.48 6.33 -3.47
N GLY A 48 2.15 7.46 -3.74
CA GLY A 48 3.39 7.50 -4.51
C GLY A 48 4.51 6.68 -3.85
N HIS A 49 4.71 6.82 -2.54
CA HIS A 49 5.68 6.04 -1.77
C HIS A 49 5.37 4.54 -1.81
N ALA A 50 4.11 4.15 -1.61
CA ALA A 50 3.68 2.75 -1.74
C ALA A 50 4.08 2.16 -3.10
N VAL A 51 3.83 2.90 -4.18
CA VAL A 51 4.21 2.49 -5.54
C VAL A 51 5.73 2.32 -5.68
N VAL A 52 6.53 3.21 -5.10
CA VAL A 52 8.01 3.08 -5.11
C VAL A 52 8.45 1.82 -4.38
N TRP A 53 7.92 1.56 -3.18
CA TRP A 53 8.26 0.38 -2.40
C TRP A 53 7.91 -0.93 -3.11
N TYR A 54 6.71 -1.00 -3.71
CA TYR A 54 6.31 -2.19 -4.46
C TYR A 54 7.14 -2.41 -5.73
N ARG A 55 7.60 -1.35 -6.40
CA ARG A 55 8.52 -1.50 -7.54
C ARG A 55 9.86 -2.07 -7.10
N LEU A 56 10.44 -1.55 -6.03
CA LEU A 56 11.68 -2.08 -5.47
C LEU A 56 11.53 -3.54 -5.03
N ALA A 57 10.38 -3.89 -4.44
CA ALA A 57 10.06 -5.27 -4.08
C ALA A 57 9.98 -6.19 -5.32
N ALA A 58 9.35 -5.73 -6.40
CA ALA A 58 9.23 -6.48 -7.66
C ALA A 58 10.60 -6.67 -8.34
N GLU A 59 11.42 -5.61 -8.41
CA GLU A 59 12.79 -5.68 -8.92
C GLU A 59 13.64 -6.67 -8.12
N LEU A 60 13.52 -6.64 -6.78
CA LEU A 60 14.24 -7.57 -5.90
C LEU A 60 13.75 -9.02 -6.07
N ALA A 61 12.47 -9.22 -6.37
CA ALA A 61 11.89 -10.54 -6.64
C ALA A 61 12.24 -11.09 -8.04
N GLY A 62 12.90 -10.31 -8.89
CA GLY A 62 13.23 -10.68 -10.27
C GLY A 62 12.05 -10.56 -11.23
N GLU A 63 11.01 -9.81 -10.85
CA GLU A 63 9.85 -9.53 -11.71
C GLU A 63 10.13 -8.27 -12.55
N GLU A 64 10.92 -8.42 -13.61
CA GLU A 64 11.16 -7.35 -14.59
C GLU A 64 9.85 -7.01 -15.34
N GLY A 65 9.31 -5.80 -15.14
CA GLY A 65 8.21 -5.27 -15.96
C GLY A 65 6.99 -4.69 -15.23
N VAL A 66 7.02 -4.49 -13.90
CA VAL A 66 5.94 -3.78 -13.18
C VAL A 66 5.96 -2.30 -13.55
N THR A 67 5.32 -1.97 -14.69
CA THR A 67 5.27 -0.61 -15.24
C THR A 67 4.17 0.24 -14.62
N ALA A 68 4.43 1.54 -14.66
CA ALA A 68 3.99 2.60 -13.77
C ALA A 68 2.49 2.98 -13.72
N GLY A 69 1.55 2.15 -14.16
CA GLY A 69 0.14 2.58 -14.20
C GLY A 69 -0.89 1.52 -14.57
N GLY A 70 -0.53 0.24 -14.43
CA GLY A 70 -1.43 -0.86 -14.77
C GLY A 70 -1.85 -1.63 -13.53
N ASP A 71 -3.09 -2.09 -13.56
CA ASP A 71 -3.85 -3.02 -12.71
C ASP A 71 -3.14 -4.36 -12.35
N LEU A 72 -1.82 -4.42 -12.38
CA LEU A 72 -0.98 -5.61 -12.31
C LEU A 72 -0.08 -5.67 -11.06
N GLY A 73 0.40 -4.55 -10.51
CA GLY A 73 1.27 -4.57 -9.33
C GLY A 73 0.58 -5.10 -8.06
N VAL A 74 -0.66 -4.65 -7.83
CA VAL A 74 -1.48 -5.13 -6.70
C VAL A 74 -2.04 -6.54 -6.98
N LYS A 75 -2.41 -6.87 -8.22
CA LYS A 75 -2.96 -8.18 -8.58
C LYS A 75 -1.91 -9.30 -8.59
N ALA A 76 -0.69 -9.02 -9.06
CA ALA A 76 0.39 -10.01 -9.09
C ALA A 76 0.85 -10.40 -7.69
N LEU A 77 0.91 -9.44 -6.75
CA LEU A 77 1.22 -9.71 -5.34
C LEU A 77 0.04 -10.34 -4.59
N ALA A 78 -1.20 -9.91 -4.86
CA ALA A 78 -2.40 -10.53 -4.27
C ALA A 78 -2.56 -12.02 -4.68
N GLN A 79 -2.09 -12.40 -5.87
CA GLN A 79 -2.11 -13.79 -6.36
C GLN A 79 -1.03 -14.68 -5.75
N ARG A 80 -0.09 -14.11 -4.98
CA ARG A 80 0.97 -14.85 -4.28
C ARG A 80 0.70 -15.04 -2.80
N ALA A 81 -0.49 -14.64 -2.32
CA ALA A 81 -0.96 -15.04 -1.01
C ALA A 81 -0.97 -16.59 -0.95
N PRO A 82 -0.28 -17.22 0.02
CA PRO A 82 -0.43 -18.65 0.21
C PRO A 82 -1.92 -18.96 0.42
N GLU A 83 -2.37 -20.13 -0.06
CA GLU A 83 -3.74 -20.69 0.02
C GLU A 83 -4.32 -20.83 1.46
N GLY A 84 -3.82 -20.05 2.43
CA GLY A 84 -4.31 -19.90 3.79
C GLY A 84 -4.11 -18.50 4.35
N GLY A 85 -4.26 -17.45 3.53
CA GLY A 85 -4.11 -16.04 3.90
C GLY A 85 -5.20 -15.53 4.86
N ASP A 86 -5.09 -15.87 6.14
CA ASP A 86 -5.96 -15.40 7.23
C ASP A 86 -5.25 -14.46 8.23
N LEU A 87 -4.16 -13.78 7.85
CA LEU A 87 -3.33 -13.07 8.85
C LEU A 87 -3.29 -11.54 8.78
N GLY A 88 -3.87 -10.88 7.78
CA GLY A 88 -3.86 -9.41 7.69
C GLY A 88 -5.20 -8.76 8.05
N VAL A 89 -6.25 -9.13 7.33
CA VAL A 89 -7.51 -8.35 7.32
C VAL A 89 -8.60 -8.96 8.21
N LYS A 90 -8.66 -10.29 8.34
CA LYS A 90 -9.65 -10.99 9.20
C LYS A 90 -9.28 -10.95 10.70
N ALA A 91 -8.00 -10.90 11.03
CA ALA A 91 -7.52 -10.82 12.42
C ALA A 91 -7.85 -9.46 13.08
N LEU A 92 -7.93 -8.37 12.30
CA LEU A 92 -8.32 -7.06 12.81
C LEU A 92 -9.86 -6.91 12.93
N ALA A 93 -10.63 -7.62 12.11
CA ALA A 93 -12.10 -7.62 12.18
C ALA A 93 -12.67 -8.39 13.40
N GLN A 94 -11.89 -9.28 14.03
CA GLN A 94 -12.33 -10.09 15.18
C GLN A 94 -11.83 -9.58 16.54
N ARG A 95 -11.24 -8.38 16.61
CA ARG A 95 -10.60 -7.87 17.84
C ARG A 95 -11.08 -6.51 18.31
N ALA A 96 -12.21 -6.02 17.79
CA ALA A 96 -12.92 -4.89 18.38
C ALA A 96 -14.04 -5.44 19.29
N PRO A 97 -14.22 -4.94 20.53
CA PRO A 97 -15.43 -5.18 21.30
C PRO A 97 -16.66 -4.55 20.63
#